data_AF-A0A7S2WTC8-F1
#
_entry.id   AF-A0A7S2WTC8-F1
#
_cell.length_a   1.000
_cell.length_b   1.000
_cell.length_c   1.000
_cell.angle_alpha   90.00
_cell.angle_beta   90.00
_cell.angle_gamma   90.00
#
_symmetry.space_group_name_H-M   'P 1'
#
loop_
_entity.id
_entity.type
_entity.pdbx_description
1 polymer ?
#
loop_
_entity_poly.entity_id
_entity_poly.type
_entity_poly.pdbx_seq_one_letter_code
_entity_poly.pdbx_strand_id
1 'polypeptide(L)'
;GVVTQPKIMARLLLTSVAFGLLHSASGESRCTADGSCSLKNKLPDGEWWRKEINAAQPKCREIDPDNVGTCHQWTVELSKGGQATVLDIKTMLSDFIKTTNNFDENHRVLDWNDQMDELYLSAPKNVVGSDKVFVTPHIDGFFGLIPFVRAWRCVYGLTGPHNTVTVQPMRNPDQREVTLGPGIFTCFDYNREIHWIENRVNASSPELDERMVLKIHFYDYPSLLPKWLGDAFGQLNAEYNFFARRAFLVSQFPDRSWFSKAVGGVINSITLFGGRAEKYFGYVNIGIVLAFIFAAHFRKYDLLSTAGIAPYGIAALALIFRSVTLGQFTRDAMALKATSVALLGLSYGHEFLRSSLSLGALFSLVLVAVGLGLAYLAYEALGPDLTYYGKQFGVVDAANAATEWPYGATGIPHPMVLGSVLALTGLRLHPTFGPKFSRNFLLHIACDLAVLAVEVFDVHLPAGMDYRSTLAEFLQFHQQPGNIYAHLLTTVMGVMGVLGLVNNVLYPSSAADKTSKNAYTNAPLITLAWTWLVVRYTVPDSDAANLTVLVMTLCALGVWAVKPPAYVNVLLLALAVGLQEFAHHHYGEVTYMASYANLTPQAALTFALHNIWLLPFELRAAVNSLSQFSLPSTSL
;
A
#
# COMPACT_ATOMS: atom_id res chain seq x y z
N GLY A 1 29.47 41.42 39.17
CA GLY A 1 28.09 41.87 38.89
C GLY A 1 27.51 40.91 37.88
N VAL A 2 26.46 40.15 38.17
CA VAL A 2 25.11 40.58 38.56
C VAL A 2 24.64 41.75 37.70
N VAL A 3 23.91 41.47 36.63
CA VAL A 3 22.53 41.94 36.42
C VAL A 3 21.77 40.93 35.55
N THR A 4 20.59 40.56 36.07
CA THR A 4 19.52 39.71 35.55
C THR A 4 18.84 40.23 34.27
N GLN A 5 18.36 39.35 33.39
CA GLN A 5 17.14 39.62 32.61
C GLN A 5 16.25 38.37 32.42
N PRO A 6 15.17 38.21 33.22
CA PRO A 6 14.12 37.20 33.02
C PRO A 6 13.04 37.62 32.01
N LYS A 7 13.22 38.72 31.26
CA LYS A 7 12.14 39.36 30.49
C LYS A 7 11.96 38.83 29.05
N ILE A 8 12.89 38.03 28.54
CA ILE A 8 12.81 37.48 27.17
C ILE A 8 12.04 36.15 27.15
N MET A 9 12.18 35.30 28.17
CA MET A 9 11.42 34.04 28.25
C MET A 9 9.93 34.26 28.56
N ALA A 10 9.58 35.29 29.35
CA ALA A 10 8.19 35.63 29.62
C ALA A 10 7.45 36.20 28.40
N ARG A 11 8.15 36.87 27.47
CA ARG A 11 7.56 37.33 26.21
C ARG A 11 7.36 36.22 25.19
N LEU A 12 8.23 35.20 25.18
CA LEU A 12 8.09 34.00 24.34
C LEU A 12 7.01 33.03 24.85
N LEU A 13 6.79 32.95 26.16
CA LEU A 13 5.67 32.18 26.73
C LEU A 13 4.32 32.90 26.55
N LEU A 14 4.27 34.24 26.60
CA LEU A 14 3.00 34.95 26.38
C LEU A 14 2.55 34.96 24.90
N THR A 15 3.46 34.91 23.92
CA THR A 15 3.06 34.74 22.50
C THR A 15 2.60 33.32 22.18
N SER A 16 3.13 32.29 22.85
CA SER A 16 2.68 30.91 22.69
C SER A 16 1.37 30.60 23.45
N VAL A 17 1.10 31.28 24.57
CA VAL A 17 -0.18 31.18 25.29
C VAL A 17 -1.28 32.07 24.68
N ALA A 18 -0.93 33.19 24.03
CA ALA A 18 -1.90 34.02 23.29
C ALA A 18 -2.33 33.41 21.94
N PHE A 19 -1.47 32.62 21.28
CA PHE A 19 -1.88 31.85 20.08
C PHE A 19 -2.78 30.64 20.43
N GLY A 20 -2.68 30.13 21.66
CA GLY A 20 -3.51 29.03 22.17
C GLY A 20 -4.91 29.45 22.66
N LEU A 21 -5.19 30.74 22.85
CA LEU A 21 -6.45 31.23 23.43
C LEU A 21 -7.22 32.24 22.56
N LEU A 22 -6.80 32.48 21.31
CA LEU A 22 -7.52 33.31 20.33
C LEU A 22 -8.04 32.55 19.10
N HIS A 23 -7.98 31.21 19.09
CA HIS A 23 -8.52 30.38 18.01
C HIS A 23 -10.01 29.99 18.19
N SER A 24 -10.75 30.66 19.07
CA SER A 24 -12.19 30.41 19.28
C SER A 24 -13.06 31.54 18.72
N ALA A 25 -12.93 31.89 17.43
CA ALA A 25 -13.88 32.81 16.79
C ALA A 25 -13.92 32.81 15.23
N SER A 26 -13.33 31.83 14.54
CA SER A 26 -13.59 31.63 13.11
C SER A 26 -14.06 30.20 12.88
N GLY A 27 -15.35 30.04 12.57
CA GLY A 27 -15.96 28.75 12.27
C GLY A 27 -15.43 28.17 10.96
N GLU A 28 -14.28 27.51 11.00
CA GLU A 28 -13.79 26.66 9.91
C GLU A 28 -14.26 25.23 10.14
N SER A 29 -14.64 24.54 9.06
CA SER A 29 -14.93 23.12 9.11
C SER A 29 -13.66 22.37 9.50
N ARG A 30 -13.69 21.61 10.60
CA ARG A 30 -12.58 20.78 11.07
C ARG A 30 -12.96 19.33 11.04
N CYS A 31 -12.00 18.50 10.65
CA CYS A 31 -12.09 17.06 10.62
C CYS A 31 -11.01 16.46 11.50
N THR A 32 -11.36 15.45 12.28
CA THR A 32 -10.41 14.58 12.97
C THR A 32 -9.89 13.52 12.00
N ALA A 33 -8.74 12.91 12.32
CA ALA A 33 -8.10 11.90 11.47
C ALA A 33 -8.95 10.62 11.28
N ASP A 34 -9.91 10.37 12.18
CA ASP A 34 -10.88 9.26 12.13
C ASP A 34 -12.11 9.57 11.24
N GLY A 35 -12.18 10.74 10.61
CA GLY A 35 -13.26 11.12 9.69
C GLY A 35 -14.50 11.71 10.37
N SER A 36 -14.43 12.09 11.65
CA SER A 36 -15.47 12.91 12.30
C SER A 36 -15.25 14.39 11.98
N CYS A 37 -16.29 15.09 11.51
CA CYS A 37 -16.17 16.51 11.14
C CYS A 37 -17.31 17.37 11.64
N SER A 38 -16.98 18.62 11.96
CA SER A 38 -17.96 19.68 12.17
C SER A 38 -18.04 20.55 10.91
N LEU A 39 -19.18 20.56 10.22
CA LEU A 39 -19.40 21.47 9.10
C LEU A 39 -19.61 22.92 9.59
N LYS A 40 -19.07 23.88 8.85
CA LYS A 40 -19.18 25.32 9.12
C LYS A 40 -20.64 25.79 9.17
N ASN A 41 -21.44 25.29 8.24
CA ASN A 41 -22.88 25.35 8.28
C ASN A 41 -23.35 23.97 8.77
N LYS A 42 -24.08 23.88 9.88
CA LYS A 42 -24.76 22.62 10.23
C LYS A 42 -25.52 22.15 8.99
N LEU A 43 -25.50 20.84 8.72
CA LEU A 43 -26.35 20.26 7.67
C LEU A 43 -27.75 20.86 7.83
N PRO A 44 -28.45 21.22 6.73
CA PRO A 44 -29.78 21.78 6.82
C PRO A 44 -30.63 20.92 7.77
N ASP A 45 -31.21 21.55 8.81
CA ASP A 45 -32.09 20.84 9.74
C ASP A 45 -33.25 20.20 8.95
N GLY A 46 -33.44 18.88 9.12
CA GLY A 46 -34.49 18.11 8.46
C GLY A 46 -34.04 17.25 7.26
N GLU A 47 -34.91 16.34 6.85
CA GLU A 47 -34.66 15.31 5.83
C GLU A 47 -34.69 15.88 4.39
N TRP A 48 -33.87 16.90 4.09
CA TRP A 48 -33.79 17.50 2.74
C TRP A 48 -33.53 16.43 1.67
N TRP A 49 -32.63 15.48 1.97
CA TRP A 49 -32.30 14.34 1.12
C TRP A 49 -33.52 13.45 0.84
N ARG A 50 -34.47 13.35 1.79
CA ARG A 50 -35.69 12.55 1.62
C ARG A 50 -36.62 13.24 0.63
N LYS A 51 -36.69 14.57 0.66
CA LYS A 51 -37.42 15.34 -0.37
C LYS A 51 -36.80 15.16 -1.74
N GLU A 52 -35.47 15.26 -1.85
CA GLU A 52 -34.76 15.07 -3.13
C GLU A 52 -34.99 13.66 -3.70
N ILE A 53 -34.81 12.62 -2.89
CA ILE A 53 -34.92 11.24 -3.39
C ILE A 53 -36.37 10.87 -3.74
N ASN A 54 -37.35 11.36 -2.96
CA ASN A 54 -38.77 11.16 -3.26
C ASN A 54 -39.20 11.94 -4.51
N ALA A 55 -38.65 13.13 -4.74
CA ALA A 55 -38.95 13.92 -5.93
C ALA A 55 -38.32 13.32 -7.20
N ALA A 56 -37.08 12.82 -7.09
CA ALA A 56 -36.35 12.32 -8.23
C ALA A 56 -36.81 10.94 -8.71
N GLN A 57 -37.27 10.08 -7.79
CA GLN A 57 -37.69 8.72 -8.15
C GLN A 57 -38.97 8.28 -7.44
N PRO A 58 -40.15 8.87 -7.75
CA PRO A 58 -41.44 8.28 -7.36
C PRO A 58 -41.56 6.82 -7.84
N LYS A 59 -40.92 6.50 -8.99
CA LYS A 59 -40.81 5.16 -9.57
C LYS A 59 -39.94 4.18 -8.79
N CYS A 60 -39.00 4.62 -7.94
CA CYS A 60 -38.20 3.65 -7.17
C CYS A 60 -39.11 2.82 -6.26
N ARG A 61 -40.14 3.45 -5.67
CA ARG A 61 -41.18 2.78 -4.87
C ARG A 61 -42.22 2.01 -5.70
N GLU A 62 -42.44 2.38 -6.97
CA GLU A 62 -43.35 1.63 -7.87
C GLU A 62 -42.72 0.36 -8.44
N ILE A 63 -41.40 0.38 -8.70
CA ILE A 63 -40.66 -0.72 -9.32
C ILE A 63 -40.18 -1.75 -8.27
N ASP A 64 -40.18 -1.35 -7.00
CA ASP A 64 -39.82 -2.15 -5.83
C ASP A 64 -40.87 -1.94 -4.72
N PRO A 65 -42.07 -2.52 -4.88
CA PRO A 65 -43.18 -2.37 -3.93
C PRO A 65 -42.89 -2.93 -2.54
N ASP A 66 -41.83 -3.74 -2.41
CA ASP A 66 -41.40 -4.40 -1.18
C ASP A 66 -40.24 -3.68 -0.45
N ASN A 67 -39.76 -2.52 -0.97
CA ASN A 67 -38.59 -1.77 -0.46
C ASN A 67 -37.31 -2.63 -0.33
N VAL A 68 -37.03 -3.49 -1.31
CA VAL A 68 -35.88 -4.40 -1.38
C VAL A 68 -34.70 -3.82 -2.19
N GLY A 69 -34.94 -2.90 -3.11
CA GLY A 69 -33.99 -2.33 -4.06
C GLY A 69 -33.27 -1.08 -3.57
N THR A 70 -32.15 -0.78 -4.21
CA THR A 70 -31.35 0.44 -3.96
C THR A 70 -31.80 1.58 -4.88
N CYS A 71 -31.87 2.82 -4.36
CA CYS A 71 -32.20 4.02 -5.15
C CYS A 71 -30.97 4.92 -5.29
N HIS A 72 -30.77 5.47 -6.47
CA HIS A 72 -29.58 6.24 -6.83
C HIS A 72 -29.97 7.49 -7.61
N GLN A 73 -29.55 8.65 -7.12
CA GLN A 73 -29.80 9.93 -7.79
C GLN A 73 -28.49 10.68 -8.01
N TRP A 74 -28.25 11.16 -9.23
CA TRP A 74 -27.08 11.98 -9.51
C TRP A 74 -27.16 13.31 -8.76
N THR A 75 -26.07 13.77 -8.16
CA THR A 75 -26.07 15.02 -7.38
C THR A 75 -26.31 16.25 -8.26
N VAL A 76 -25.89 16.20 -9.52
CA VAL A 76 -26.14 17.25 -10.52
C VAL A 76 -27.61 17.44 -10.86
N GLU A 77 -28.46 16.46 -10.54
CA GLU A 77 -29.91 16.50 -10.76
C GLU A 77 -30.70 16.92 -9.50
N LEU A 78 -30.03 17.18 -8.36
CA LEU A 78 -30.69 17.65 -7.14
C LEU A 78 -31.20 19.09 -7.29
N SER A 79 -32.10 19.51 -6.40
CA SER A 79 -32.49 20.91 -6.30
C SER A 79 -31.30 21.82 -6.00
N LYS A 80 -31.42 23.13 -6.28
CA LYS A 80 -30.36 24.11 -5.98
C LYS A 80 -29.92 24.08 -4.50
N GLY A 81 -30.84 23.82 -3.58
CA GLY A 81 -30.52 23.68 -2.15
C GLY A 81 -29.73 22.40 -1.84
N GLY A 82 -30.11 21.28 -2.48
CA GLY A 82 -29.35 20.03 -2.39
C GLY A 82 -27.94 20.16 -2.98
N GLN A 83 -27.81 20.77 -4.16
CA GLN A 83 -26.52 21.04 -4.80
C GLN A 83 -25.60 21.92 -3.93
N ALA A 84 -26.16 22.99 -3.32
CA ALA A 84 -25.38 23.83 -2.40
C ALA A 84 -24.89 23.07 -1.16
N THR A 85 -25.72 22.16 -0.62
CA THR A 85 -25.32 21.32 0.52
C THR A 85 -24.22 20.32 0.13
N VAL A 86 -24.35 19.69 -1.05
CA VAL A 86 -23.31 18.81 -1.59
C VAL A 86 -22.00 19.58 -1.80
N LEU A 87 -22.06 20.81 -2.31
CA LEU A 87 -20.90 21.67 -2.49
C LEU A 87 -20.13 21.90 -1.18
N ASP A 88 -20.83 22.26 -0.10
CA ASP A 88 -20.22 22.46 1.23
C ASP A 88 -19.51 21.19 1.73
N ILE A 89 -20.13 20.02 1.53
CA ILE A 89 -19.54 18.71 1.87
C ILE A 89 -18.31 18.44 1.01
N LYS A 90 -18.36 18.71 -0.30
CA LYS A 90 -17.25 18.51 -1.23
C LYS A 90 -16.02 19.33 -0.86
N THR A 91 -16.21 20.60 -0.49
CA THR A 91 -15.12 21.46 -0.05
C THR A 91 -14.45 20.88 1.20
N MET A 92 -15.24 20.50 2.20
CA MET A 92 -14.72 19.89 3.43
C MET A 92 -13.93 18.58 3.15
N LEU A 93 -14.47 17.70 2.30
CA LEU A 93 -13.80 16.45 1.93
C LEU A 93 -12.52 16.68 1.11
N SER A 94 -12.53 17.68 0.22
CA SER A 94 -11.33 18.09 -0.52
C SER A 94 -10.22 18.54 0.42
N ASP A 95 -10.53 19.36 1.41
CA ASP A 95 -9.55 19.85 2.39
C ASP A 95 -9.02 18.71 3.26
N PHE A 96 -9.89 17.77 3.66
CA PHE A 96 -9.49 16.54 4.33
C PHE A 96 -8.51 15.72 3.48
N ILE A 97 -8.82 15.43 2.21
CA ILE A 97 -7.96 14.64 1.33
C ILE A 97 -6.60 15.33 1.15
N LYS A 98 -6.59 16.63 0.84
CA LYS A 98 -5.36 17.40 0.62
C LYS A 98 -4.45 17.39 1.84
N THR A 99 -5.02 17.61 3.02
CA THR A 99 -4.28 17.65 4.29
C THR A 99 -3.74 16.27 4.66
N THR A 100 -4.60 15.24 4.66
CA THR A 100 -4.20 13.88 5.06
C THR A 100 -3.21 13.21 4.12
N ASN A 101 -3.13 13.67 2.87
CA ASN A 101 -2.22 13.12 1.85
C ASN A 101 -1.06 14.06 1.47
N ASN A 102 -0.89 15.16 2.21
CA ASN A 102 0.20 16.14 2.03
C ASN A 102 0.32 16.62 0.57
N PHE A 103 -0.78 17.09 -0.01
CA PHE A 103 -0.82 17.49 -1.43
C PHE A 103 0.15 18.61 -1.76
N ASP A 104 0.33 19.57 -0.85
CA ASP A 104 1.24 20.71 -1.04
C ASP A 104 2.70 20.23 -1.13
N GLU A 105 3.13 19.40 -0.17
CA GLU A 105 4.49 18.81 -0.15
C GLU A 105 4.77 17.92 -1.38
N ASN A 106 3.74 17.21 -1.84
CA ASN A 106 3.84 16.30 -2.97
C ASN A 106 3.60 17.00 -4.32
N HIS A 107 3.28 18.29 -4.34
CA HIS A 107 2.89 19.07 -5.52
C HIS A 107 1.79 18.39 -6.35
N ARG A 108 0.69 18.02 -5.71
CA ARG A 108 -0.44 17.34 -6.36
C ARG A 108 -1.64 18.26 -6.50
N VAL A 109 -2.40 18.05 -7.57
CA VAL A 109 -3.67 18.74 -7.83
C VAL A 109 -4.81 17.78 -7.50
N LEU A 110 -5.82 18.28 -6.79
CA LEU A 110 -7.09 17.57 -6.55
C LEU A 110 -8.19 18.27 -7.36
N ASP A 111 -8.85 17.53 -8.22
CA ASP A 111 -10.02 18.01 -8.97
C ASP A 111 -11.26 17.19 -8.63
N TRP A 112 -12.42 17.82 -8.79
CA TRP A 112 -13.72 17.21 -8.52
C TRP A 112 -14.18 16.37 -9.71
N ASN A 113 -14.89 15.27 -9.43
CA ASN A 113 -15.52 14.45 -10.46
C ASN A 113 -17.04 14.41 -10.29
N ASP A 114 -17.72 15.54 -10.57
CA ASP A 114 -19.17 15.69 -10.40
C ASP A 114 -20.01 14.65 -11.15
N GLN A 115 -19.45 14.08 -12.22
CA GLN A 115 -20.12 13.09 -13.05
C GLN A 115 -20.33 11.74 -12.36
N MET A 116 -19.63 11.49 -11.25
CA MET A 116 -19.73 10.25 -10.48
C MET A 116 -20.52 10.41 -9.18
N ASP A 117 -20.89 11.63 -8.81
CA ASP A 117 -21.45 11.92 -7.50
C ASP A 117 -22.91 11.48 -7.37
N GLU A 118 -23.21 10.72 -6.32
CA GLU A 118 -24.50 10.07 -6.14
C GLU A 118 -25.06 10.26 -4.73
N LEU A 119 -26.34 10.64 -4.64
CA LEU A 119 -27.17 10.41 -3.47
C LEU A 119 -27.72 8.99 -3.52
N TYR A 120 -27.43 8.20 -2.49
CA TYR A 120 -27.62 6.76 -2.48
C TYR A 120 -28.42 6.30 -1.26
N LEU A 121 -29.58 5.68 -1.53
CA LEU A 121 -30.34 4.89 -0.57
C LEU A 121 -29.90 3.43 -0.66
N SER A 122 -29.24 2.96 0.39
CA SER A 122 -28.69 1.61 0.49
C SER A 122 -29.71 0.69 1.16
N ALA A 123 -30.15 -0.36 0.46
CA ALA A 123 -30.98 -1.43 1.02
C ALA A 123 -30.11 -2.68 1.26
N PRO A 124 -29.55 -2.88 2.47
CA PRO A 124 -28.87 -4.13 2.83
C PRO A 124 -29.86 -5.25 3.21
N LYS A 125 -31.17 -5.07 2.95
CA LYS A 125 -32.22 -6.05 3.26
C LYS A 125 -32.50 -6.85 1.98
N ASN A 126 -32.35 -8.17 2.04
CA ASN A 126 -32.61 -9.10 0.93
C ASN A 126 -31.73 -8.89 -0.32
N VAL A 127 -30.43 -9.18 -0.20
CA VAL A 127 -29.46 -9.06 -1.28
C VAL A 127 -29.70 -10.10 -2.39
N VAL A 128 -30.34 -9.67 -3.50
CA VAL A 128 -30.60 -10.49 -4.69
C VAL A 128 -29.91 -9.85 -5.91
N GLY A 129 -29.63 -10.64 -6.95
CA GLY A 129 -29.09 -10.10 -8.21
C GLY A 129 -27.68 -9.52 -8.10
N SER A 130 -27.50 -8.32 -8.65
CA SER A 130 -26.22 -7.59 -8.69
C SER A 130 -25.93 -6.79 -7.42
N ASP A 131 -26.90 -6.61 -6.51
CA ASP A 131 -26.66 -6.01 -5.20
C ASP A 131 -25.72 -6.86 -4.33
N LYS A 132 -25.50 -8.14 -4.73
CA LYS A 132 -24.45 -9.01 -4.16
C LYS A 132 -23.06 -8.41 -4.24
N VAL A 133 -22.80 -7.52 -5.20
CA VAL A 133 -21.50 -6.86 -5.31
C VAL A 133 -21.19 -6.03 -4.07
N PHE A 134 -22.17 -5.32 -3.51
CA PHE A 134 -21.92 -4.44 -2.37
C PHE A 134 -21.49 -5.21 -1.11
N VAL A 135 -21.99 -6.44 -0.93
CA VAL A 135 -21.65 -7.32 0.20
C VAL A 135 -20.52 -8.31 -0.11
N THR A 136 -20.01 -8.31 -1.34
CA THR A 136 -18.86 -9.11 -1.74
C THR A 136 -17.63 -8.20 -1.74
N PRO A 137 -16.46 -8.64 -1.25
CA PRO A 137 -15.24 -7.83 -1.36
C PRO A 137 -14.99 -7.42 -2.80
N HIS A 138 -14.79 -6.13 -3.06
CA HIS A 138 -14.57 -5.58 -4.40
C HIS A 138 -13.73 -4.31 -4.36
N ILE A 139 -13.18 -3.94 -5.52
CA ILE A 139 -12.68 -2.60 -5.81
C ILE A 139 -13.71 -1.96 -6.75
N ASP A 140 -13.97 -0.68 -6.61
CA ASP A 140 -14.98 -0.03 -7.44
C ASP A 140 -14.52 0.14 -8.89
N GLY A 141 -13.26 0.54 -9.13
CA GLY A 141 -12.69 0.74 -10.46
C GLY A 141 -11.48 -0.15 -10.76
N PHE A 142 -11.12 -0.24 -12.04
CA PHE A 142 -10.02 -1.10 -12.51
C PHE A 142 -8.79 -0.33 -13.01
N PHE A 143 -8.76 1.00 -12.87
CA PHE A 143 -7.66 1.84 -13.38
C PHE A 143 -6.52 2.02 -12.37
N GLY A 144 -6.44 1.18 -11.34
CA GLY A 144 -5.46 1.27 -10.25
C GLY A 144 -4.02 0.98 -10.67
N LEU A 145 -3.81 0.45 -11.88
CA LEU A 145 -2.47 0.21 -12.42
C LEU A 145 -1.88 1.45 -13.12
N ILE A 146 -2.68 2.48 -13.41
CA ILE A 146 -2.16 3.71 -14.01
C ILE A 146 -1.34 4.44 -12.94
N PRO A 147 -0.03 4.63 -13.15
CA PRO A 147 0.82 5.26 -12.14
C PRO A 147 0.49 6.74 -11.99
N PHE A 148 0.93 7.32 -10.88
CA PHE A 148 0.82 8.76 -10.57
C PHE A 148 -0.58 9.32 -10.37
N VAL A 149 -1.65 8.63 -10.76
CA VAL A 149 -3.03 9.12 -10.64
C VAL A 149 -3.84 8.28 -9.68
N ARG A 150 -4.78 8.92 -8.96
CA ARG A 150 -5.74 8.23 -8.10
C ARG A 150 -7.11 8.85 -8.26
N ALA A 151 -8.14 8.04 -8.08
CA ALA A 151 -9.51 8.49 -8.00
C ALA A 151 -9.97 8.24 -6.56
N TRP A 152 -10.49 9.26 -5.89
CA TRP A 152 -11.01 9.13 -4.55
C TRP A 152 -12.51 8.93 -4.60
N ARG A 153 -12.99 8.03 -3.75
CA ARG A 153 -14.40 7.95 -3.37
C ARG A 153 -14.50 8.23 -1.89
N CYS A 154 -15.33 9.21 -1.54
CA CYS A 154 -15.73 9.51 -0.18
C CYS A 154 -17.20 9.11 -0.01
N VAL A 155 -17.49 8.32 1.01
CA VAL A 155 -18.86 7.93 1.37
C VAL A 155 -19.23 8.64 2.65
N TYR A 156 -20.15 9.60 2.56
CA TYR A 156 -20.59 10.47 3.66
C TYR A 156 -21.98 10.06 4.15
N GLY A 157 -22.10 9.77 5.44
CA GLY A 157 -23.35 9.35 6.07
C GLY A 157 -24.33 10.51 6.29
N LEU A 158 -25.59 10.30 5.90
CA LEU A 158 -26.68 11.26 6.09
C LEU A 158 -27.68 10.86 7.18
N THR A 159 -27.81 9.56 7.44
CA THR A 159 -28.79 9.00 8.39
C THR A 159 -28.11 8.05 9.37
N GLY A 160 -28.80 7.73 10.47
CA GLY A 160 -28.35 6.79 11.48
C GLY A 160 -29.14 6.98 12.77
N PRO A 161 -29.27 5.93 13.59
CA PRO A 161 -28.47 4.69 13.58
C PRO A 161 -28.93 3.63 12.57
N HIS A 162 -27.98 2.87 12.01
CA HIS A 162 -28.24 1.73 11.12
C HIS A 162 -27.20 0.61 11.31
N ASN A 163 -27.51 -0.61 10.87
CA ASN A 163 -26.67 -1.80 11.07
C ASN A 163 -25.61 -2.06 9.99
N THR A 164 -25.48 -1.17 9.01
CA THR A 164 -24.52 -1.35 7.93
C THR A 164 -23.13 -0.88 8.35
N VAL A 165 -22.16 -1.78 8.23
CA VAL A 165 -20.74 -1.49 8.44
C VAL A 165 -20.03 -1.55 7.10
N THR A 166 -19.22 -0.55 6.80
CA THR A 166 -18.28 -0.59 5.66
C THR A 166 -16.96 -1.19 6.14
N VAL A 167 -16.54 -2.28 5.50
CA VAL A 167 -15.30 -2.99 5.84
C VAL A 167 -14.22 -2.68 4.80
N GLN A 168 -13.04 -2.27 5.25
CA GLN A 168 -11.87 -1.86 4.49
C GLN A 168 -10.63 -2.59 5.03
N PRO A 169 -10.40 -3.86 4.64
CA PRO A 169 -9.48 -4.76 5.32
C PRO A 169 -8.00 -4.34 5.20
N MET A 170 -7.65 -3.45 4.27
CA MET A 170 -6.27 -3.02 4.08
C MET A 170 -5.84 -2.00 5.14
N ARG A 171 -6.76 -1.47 5.95
CA ARG A 171 -6.46 -0.51 7.02
C ARG A 171 -5.95 -1.19 8.30
N ASN A 172 -5.54 -0.37 9.26
CA ASN A 172 -5.24 -0.82 10.62
C ASN A 172 -6.51 -1.32 11.33
N PRO A 173 -6.42 -2.28 12.26
CA PRO A 173 -7.58 -2.92 12.89
C PRO A 173 -8.67 -1.95 13.41
N ASP A 174 -8.26 -0.83 14.00
CA ASP A 174 -9.13 0.25 14.51
C ASP A 174 -9.86 1.04 13.42
N GLN A 175 -9.41 0.95 12.17
CA GLN A 175 -9.91 1.71 11.02
C GLN A 175 -10.53 0.80 9.94
N ARG A 176 -10.46 -0.53 10.09
CA ARG A 176 -10.99 -1.49 9.09
C ARG A 176 -12.50 -1.45 8.98
N GLU A 177 -13.20 -0.94 9.98
CA GLU A 177 -14.65 -0.98 10.04
C GLU A 177 -15.20 0.39 10.38
N VAL A 178 -16.09 0.89 9.51
CA VAL A 178 -16.70 2.21 9.67
C VAL A 178 -18.22 2.09 9.58
N THR A 179 -18.92 2.46 10.65
CA THR A 179 -20.37 2.66 10.63
C THR A 179 -20.66 4.12 10.32
N LEU A 180 -21.19 4.39 9.13
CA LEU A 180 -21.46 5.75 8.68
C LEU A 180 -22.75 6.29 9.32
N GLY A 181 -22.62 7.12 10.33
CA GLY A 181 -23.73 7.94 10.85
C GLY A 181 -23.79 9.33 10.19
N PRO A 182 -24.76 10.18 10.58
CA PRO A 182 -24.83 11.56 10.10
C PRO A 182 -23.52 12.30 10.38
N GLY A 183 -22.88 12.81 9.33
CA GLY A 183 -21.63 13.57 9.45
C GLY A 183 -20.35 12.74 9.49
N ILE A 184 -20.45 11.42 9.53
CA ILE A 184 -19.30 10.50 9.49
C ILE A 184 -19.04 10.09 8.04
N PHE A 185 -17.76 10.04 7.64
CA PHE A 185 -17.39 9.56 6.31
C PHE A 185 -16.15 8.68 6.31
N THR A 186 -15.94 8.00 5.19
CA THR A 186 -14.66 7.39 4.84
C THR A 186 -14.30 7.76 3.40
N CYS A 187 -13.04 8.12 3.16
CA CYS A 187 -12.48 8.35 1.83
C CYS A 187 -11.44 7.29 1.50
N PHE A 188 -11.44 6.78 0.28
CA PHE A 188 -10.52 5.76 -0.18
C PHE A 188 -10.27 5.83 -1.68
N ASP A 189 -9.22 5.15 -2.16
CA ASP A 189 -8.90 5.07 -3.58
C ASP A 189 -9.90 4.13 -4.28
N TYR A 190 -10.77 4.72 -5.10
CA TYR A 190 -11.79 4.05 -5.91
C TYR A 190 -11.23 2.89 -6.74
N ASN A 191 -9.98 2.99 -7.18
CA ASN A 191 -9.35 2.02 -8.07
C ASN A 191 -8.43 1.00 -7.37
N ARG A 192 -8.22 1.12 -6.05
CA ARG A 192 -7.22 0.31 -5.33
C ARG A 192 -7.70 -0.21 -3.98
N GLU A 193 -8.62 0.48 -3.30
CA GLU A 193 -9.09 0.06 -2.00
C GLU A 193 -10.19 -1.00 -2.13
N ILE A 194 -9.88 -2.20 -1.65
CA ILE A 194 -10.89 -3.24 -1.49
C ILE A 194 -11.83 -2.91 -0.34
N HIS A 195 -13.13 -3.07 -0.55
CA HIS A 195 -14.12 -2.87 0.49
C HIS A 195 -15.41 -3.66 0.22
N TRP A 196 -16.28 -3.72 1.22
CA TRP A 196 -17.66 -4.21 1.11
C TRP A 196 -18.50 -3.66 2.26
N ILE A 197 -19.81 -3.89 2.23
CA ILE A 197 -20.71 -3.59 3.33
C ILE A 197 -21.25 -4.88 3.98
N GLU A 198 -21.42 -4.85 5.29
CA GLU A 198 -22.03 -5.94 6.07
C GLU A 198 -23.22 -5.41 6.86
N ASN A 199 -24.29 -6.19 6.94
CA ASN A 199 -25.40 -5.93 7.84
C ASN A 199 -25.14 -6.68 9.15
N ARG A 200 -24.74 -5.96 10.19
CA ARG A 200 -24.47 -6.53 11.51
C ARG A 200 -25.62 -6.19 12.43
N VAL A 201 -26.59 -7.12 12.52
CA VAL A 201 -27.76 -6.94 13.37
C VAL A 201 -27.32 -6.84 14.83
N ASN A 202 -27.35 -5.64 15.40
CA ASN A 202 -27.30 -5.49 16.84
C ASN A 202 -28.69 -5.78 17.40
N ALA A 203 -28.79 -6.82 18.24
CA ALA A 203 -30.05 -7.31 18.81
C ALA A 203 -30.78 -6.31 19.75
N SER A 204 -30.26 -5.09 19.88
CA SER A 204 -30.61 -4.13 20.94
C SER A 204 -31.04 -2.73 20.47
N SER A 205 -31.11 -2.44 19.16
CA SER A 205 -31.57 -1.12 18.67
C SER A 205 -33.06 -1.13 18.30
N PRO A 206 -33.93 -0.36 18.99
CA PRO A 206 -35.39 -0.48 18.84
C PRO A 206 -35.98 0.04 17.52
N GLU A 207 -35.32 0.96 16.81
CA GLU A 207 -35.70 1.40 15.45
C GLU A 207 -34.42 1.76 14.69
N LEU A 208 -34.26 1.26 13.46
CA LEU A 208 -33.09 1.52 12.61
C LEU A 208 -33.50 2.30 11.39
N ASP A 209 -32.78 3.37 11.11
CA ASP A 209 -32.97 4.17 9.92
C ASP A 209 -32.56 3.41 8.65
N GLU A 210 -33.13 3.84 7.53
CA GLU A 210 -32.58 3.51 6.21
C GLU A 210 -31.18 4.12 6.07
N ARG A 211 -30.25 3.40 5.43
CA ARG A 211 -28.90 3.93 5.18
C ARG A 211 -28.91 4.84 3.97
N MET A 212 -28.78 6.14 4.22
CA MET A 212 -28.60 7.17 3.22
C MET A 212 -27.17 7.68 3.27
N VAL A 213 -26.53 7.71 2.11
CA VAL A 213 -25.16 8.22 1.98
C VAL A 213 -25.03 9.08 0.72
N LEU A 214 -24.07 10.00 0.75
CA LEU A 214 -23.54 10.65 -0.44
C LEU A 214 -22.24 9.95 -0.84
N LYS A 215 -22.12 9.56 -2.10
CA LYS A 215 -20.87 9.12 -2.70
C LYS A 215 -20.31 10.29 -3.49
N ILE A 216 -19.18 10.81 -3.03
CA ILE A 216 -18.52 11.99 -3.59
C ILE A 216 -17.16 11.57 -4.15
N HIS A 217 -16.80 12.05 -5.34
CA HIS A 217 -15.63 11.61 -6.06
C HIS A 217 -14.70 12.76 -6.43
N PHE A 218 -13.41 12.44 -6.38
CA PHE A 218 -12.31 13.32 -6.76
C PHE A 218 -11.31 12.52 -7.59
N TYR A 219 -10.40 13.20 -8.27
CA TYR A 219 -9.19 12.59 -8.80
C TYR A 219 -8.00 13.51 -8.56
N ASP A 220 -6.84 12.91 -8.40
CA ASP A 220 -5.60 13.64 -8.21
C ASP A 220 -4.47 13.13 -9.08
N TYR A 221 -3.58 14.05 -9.40
CA TYR A 221 -2.42 13.85 -10.27
C TYR A 221 -1.30 14.82 -9.87
N PRO A 222 -0.01 14.51 -10.18
CA PRO A 222 1.08 15.42 -9.94
C PRO A 222 0.92 16.67 -10.79
N SER A 223 1.22 17.85 -10.26
CA SER A 223 1.10 19.12 -10.98
C SER A 223 2.00 19.21 -12.22
N LEU A 224 3.03 18.37 -12.30
CA LEU A 224 3.88 18.20 -13.48
C LEU A 224 3.13 17.60 -14.68
N LEU A 225 2.11 16.77 -14.43
CA LEU A 225 1.30 16.23 -15.52
C LEU A 225 0.34 17.30 -16.05
N PRO A 226 0.19 17.43 -17.37
CA PRO A 226 -0.72 18.41 -17.93
C PRO A 226 -2.16 18.09 -17.52
N LYS A 227 -2.95 19.12 -17.21
CA LYS A 227 -4.33 18.97 -16.72
C LYS A 227 -5.19 18.04 -17.56
N TRP A 228 -5.09 18.10 -18.89
CA TRP A 228 -5.88 17.26 -19.79
C TRP A 228 -5.65 15.75 -19.56
N LEU A 229 -4.48 15.33 -19.05
CA LEU A 229 -4.20 13.93 -18.72
C LEU A 229 -4.91 13.54 -17.42
N GLY A 230 -4.92 14.43 -16.42
CA GLY A 230 -5.74 14.28 -15.21
C GLY A 230 -7.22 14.19 -15.54
N ASP A 231 -7.72 15.12 -16.37
CA ASP A 231 -9.11 15.16 -16.83
C ASP A 231 -9.48 13.89 -17.60
N ALA A 232 -8.60 13.38 -18.46
CA ALA A 232 -8.80 12.13 -19.17
C ALA A 232 -8.91 10.94 -18.20
N PHE A 233 -8.09 10.89 -17.15
CA PHE A 233 -8.21 9.88 -16.11
C PHE A 233 -9.52 10.01 -15.32
N GLY A 234 -9.93 11.23 -14.96
CA GLY A 234 -11.23 11.49 -14.33
C GLY A 234 -12.40 11.04 -15.20
N GLN A 235 -12.34 11.34 -16.50
CA GLN A 235 -13.35 10.94 -17.48
C GLN A 235 -13.42 9.42 -17.66
N LEU A 236 -12.29 8.72 -17.73
CA LEU A 236 -12.25 7.26 -17.81
C LEU A 236 -12.97 6.61 -16.61
N ASN A 237 -12.75 7.12 -15.39
CA ASN A 237 -13.44 6.65 -14.20
C ASN A 237 -14.94 6.97 -14.24
N ALA A 238 -15.32 8.15 -14.73
CA ALA A 238 -16.73 8.53 -14.88
C ALA A 238 -17.45 7.62 -15.88
N GLU A 239 -16.86 7.38 -17.06
CA GLU A 239 -17.40 6.49 -18.09
C GLU A 239 -17.57 5.06 -17.57
N TYR A 240 -16.55 4.56 -16.86
CA TYR A 240 -16.64 3.26 -16.21
C TYR A 240 -17.76 3.22 -15.16
N ASN A 241 -17.89 4.24 -14.30
CA ASN A 241 -18.95 4.31 -13.30
C ASN A 241 -20.35 4.36 -13.93
N PHE A 242 -20.54 5.14 -15.00
CA PHE A 242 -21.79 5.15 -15.76
C PHE A 242 -22.13 3.78 -16.35
N PHE A 243 -21.13 3.12 -16.96
CA PHE A 243 -21.29 1.78 -17.51
C PHE A 243 -21.66 0.77 -16.41
N ALA A 244 -20.90 0.76 -15.31
CA ALA A 244 -21.11 -0.13 -14.18
C ALA A 244 -22.50 0.08 -13.57
N ARG A 245 -22.90 1.33 -13.28
CA ARG A 245 -24.23 1.67 -12.76
C ARG A 245 -25.35 1.21 -13.69
N ARG A 246 -25.23 1.43 -14.99
CA ARG A 246 -26.23 0.96 -15.96
C ARG A 246 -26.33 -0.57 -15.93
N ALA A 247 -25.20 -1.25 -15.86
CA ALA A 247 -25.15 -2.71 -15.76
C ALA A 247 -25.78 -3.21 -14.44
N PHE A 248 -25.53 -2.53 -13.31
CA PHE A 248 -26.16 -2.79 -12.01
C PHE A 248 -27.67 -2.66 -12.07
N LEU A 249 -28.19 -1.51 -12.54
CA LEU A 249 -29.63 -1.25 -12.61
C LEU A 249 -30.38 -2.25 -13.52
N VAL A 250 -29.75 -2.68 -14.63
CA VAL A 250 -30.34 -3.70 -15.53
C VAL A 250 -30.38 -5.09 -14.88
N SER A 251 -29.45 -5.39 -13.98
CA SER A 251 -29.27 -6.71 -13.35
C SER A 251 -29.77 -6.79 -11.91
N GLN A 252 -30.28 -5.70 -11.36
CA GLN A 252 -30.84 -5.61 -10.01
C GLN A 252 -31.97 -6.61 -9.79
N PHE A 253 -32.83 -6.79 -10.81
CA PHE A 253 -33.92 -7.76 -10.80
C PHE A 253 -33.65 -8.88 -11.82
N PRO A 254 -32.78 -9.86 -11.48
CA PRO A 254 -32.32 -10.88 -12.42
C PRO A 254 -33.44 -11.76 -12.97
N ASP A 255 -34.55 -11.88 -12.25
CA ASP A 255 -35.69 -12.72 -12.64
C ASP A 255 -36.59 -12.09 -13.71
N ARG A 256 -36.37 -10.81 -14.06
CA ARG A 256 -37.16 -10.13 -15.10
C ARG A 256 -36.79 -10.55 -16.53
N SER A 257 -35.54 -10.95 -16.78
CA SER A 257 -35.12 -11.41 -18.11
C SER A 257 -33.86 -12.29 -18.05
N TRP A 258 -33.72 -13.20 -19.02
CA TRP A 258 -32.50 -14.01 -19.16
C TRP A 258 -31.25 -13.14 -19.36
N PHE A 259 -31.40 -12.00 -20.03
CA PHE A 259 -30.31 -11.04 -20.27
C PHE A 259 -29.85 -10.38 -18.95
N SER A 260 -30.79 -9.91 -18.13
CA SER A 260 -30.50 -9.37 -16.79
C SER A 260 -29.79 -10.40 -15.90
N LYS A 261 -30.20 -11.67 -15.98
CA LYS A 261 -29.55 -12.77 -15.27
C LYS A 261 -28.12 -13.02 -15.76
N ALA A 262 -27.88 -13.00 -17.07
CA ALA A 262 -26.55 -13.17 -17.65
C ALA A 262 -25.61 -12.01 -17.26
N VAL A 263 -26.08 -10.76 -17.39
CA VAL A 263 -25.32 -9.55 -16.99
C VAL A 263 -24.99 -9.59 -15.51
N GLY A 264 -25.97 -9.89 -14.64
CA GLY A 264 -25.73 -10.05 -13.20
C GLY A 264 -24.74 -11.16 -12.88
N GLY A 265 -24.77 -12.28 -13.62
CA GLY A 265 -23.81 -13.38 -13.48
C GLY A 265 -22.38 -12.97 -13.84
N VAL A 266 -22.19 -12.19 -14.91
CA VAL A 266 -20.87 -11.67 -15.31
C VAL A 266 -20.35 -10.69 -14.27
N ILE A 267 -21.16 -9.72 -13.84
CA ILE A 267 -20.79 -8.72 -12.82
C ILE A 267 -20.35 -9.41 -11.53
N ASN A 268 -21.18 -10.34 -11.02
CA ASN A 268 -20.88 -11.07 -9.80
C ASN A 268 -19.62 -11.92 -9.94
N SER A 269 -19.37 -12.51 -11.12
CA SER A 269 -18.16 -13.30 -11.37
C SER A 269 -16.91 -12.43 -11.35
N ILE A 270 -16.90 -11.32 -12.10
CA ILE A 270 -15.77 -10.38 -12.14
C ILE A 270 -15.49 -9.83 -10.74
N THR A 271 -16.55 -9.45 -10.02
CA THR A 271 -16.45 -8.96 -8.64
C THR A 271 -15.88 -10.02 -7.72
N LEU A 272 -16.39 -11.25 -7.79
CA LEU A 272 -15.95 -12.34 -6.92
C LEU A 272 -14.48 -12.70 -7.18
N PHE A 273 -14.10 -12.89 -8.44
CA PHE A 273 -12.73 -13.28 -8.78
C PHE A 273 -11.75 -12.13 -8.56
N GLY A 274 -12.06 -10.94 -9.06
CA GLY A 274 -11.20 -9.76 -8.93
C GLY A 274 -11.08 -9.29 -7.49
N GLY A 275 -12.20 -9.21 -6.78
CA GLY A 275 -12.23 -8.84 -5.37
C GLY A 275 -11.53 -9.84 -4.46
N ARG A 276 -11.69 -11.16 -4.68
CA ARG A 276 -10.92 -12.16 -3.92
C ARG A 276 -9.43 -12.15 -4.28
N ALA A 277 -9.09 -11.94 -5.55
CA ALA A 277 -7.69 -11.80 -5.96
C ALA A 277 -7.03 -10.62 -5.24
N GLU A 278 -7.66 -9.45 -5.18
CA GLU A 278 -7.13 -8.31 -4.44
C GLU A 278 -7.12 -8.55 -2.92
N LYS A 279 -8.17 -9.17 -2.37
CA LYS A 279 -8.30 -9.42 -0.92
C LYS A 279 -7.17 -10.28 -0.38
N TYR A 280 -6.89 -11.38 -1.07
CA TYR A 280 -6.00 -12.43 -0.56
C TYR A 280 -4.60 -12.37 -1.16
N PHE A 281 -4.47 -11.87 -2.39
CA PHE A 281 -3.20 -11.82 -3.08
C PHE A 281 -2.73 -10.40 -3.32
N GLY A 282 -3.58 -9.52 -3.83
CA GLY A 282 -3.21 -8.17 -4.28
C GLY A 282 -2.62 -8.19 -5.69
N TYR A 283 -3.14 -7.38 -6.61
CA TYR A 283 -2.69 -7.35 -8.01
C TYR A 283 -1.21 -6.99 -8.16
N VAL A 284 -0.70 -6.12 -7.30
CA VAL A 284 0.73 -5.78 -7.26
C VAL A 284 1.57 -7.01 -6.92
N ASN A 285 1.16 -7.81 -5.93
CA ASN A 285 1.88 -9.04 -5.58
C ASN A 285 1.79 -10.07 -6.70
N ILE A 286 0.66 -10.16 -7.42
CA ILE A 286 0.55 -11.01 -8.62
C ILE A 286 1.63 -10.60 -9.63
N GLY A 287 1.76 -9.30 -9.91
CA GLY A 287 2.80 -8.77 -10.79
C GLY A 287 4.23 -9.11 -10.32
N ILE A 288 4.50 -8.97 -9.02
CA ILE A 288 5.80 -9.29 -8.41
C ILE A 288 6.13 -10.80 -8.54
N VAL A 289 5.16 -11.66 -8.21
CA VAL A 289 5.34 -13.12 -8.32
C VAL A 289 5.52 -13.54 -9.76
N LEU A 290 4.76 -12.97 -10.70
CA LEU A 290 4.96 -13.21 -12.13
C LEU A 290 6.36 -12.76 -12.57
N ALA A 291 6.83 -11.59 -12.14
CA ALA A 291 8.17 -11.12 -12.43
C ALA A 291 9.24 -12.11 -11.93
N PHE A 292 9.12 -12.65 -10.72
CA PHE A 292 10.01 -13.72 -10.23
C PHE A 292 9.90 -15.00 -11.06
N ILE A 293 8.69 -15.43 -11.41
CA ILE A 293 8.44 -16.64 -12.21
C ILE A 293 9.14 -16.55 -13.56
N PHE A 294 8.90 -15.46 -14.29
CA PHE A 294 9.53 -15.19 -15.57
C PHE A 294 11.04 -14.99 -15.41
N ALA A 295 11.49 -14.35 -14.33
CA ALA A 295 12.91 -14.14 -14.10
C ALA A 295 13.68 -15.45 -13.97
N ALA A 296 13.15 -16.41 -13.21
CA ALA A 296 13.79 -17.69 -12.98
C ALA A 296 13.62 -18.68 -14.15
N HIS A 297 12.87 -18.31 -15.21
CA HIS A 297 12.52 -19.22 -16.32
C HIS A 297 11.94 -20.56 -15.81
N PHE A 298 11.10 -20.51 -14.77
CA PHE A 298 10.52 -21.70 -14.14
C PHE A 298 11.54 -22.68 -13.52
N ARG A 299 12.80 -22.27 -13.32
CA ARG A 299 13.82 -23.08 -12.62
C ARG A 299 13.54 -23.08 -11.12
N LYS A 300 13.06 -24.22 -10.62
CA LYS A 300 12.55 -24.41 -9.25
C LYS A 300 13.48 -23.84 -8.16
N TYR A 301 14.78 -24.14 -8.21
CA TYR A 301 15.71 -23.71 -7.16
C TYR A 301 16.04 -22.21 -7.21
N ASP A 302 15.97 -21.57 -8.38
CA ASP A 302 16.15 -20.13 -8.53
C ASP A 302 14.90 -19.37 -8.06
N LEU A 303 13.70 -19.93 -8.31
CA LEU A 303 12.45 -19.43 -7.73
C LEU A 303 12.49 -19.46 -6.21
N LEU A 304 13.01 -20.54 -5.61
CA LEU A 304 13.15 -20.65 -4.17
C LEU A 304 14.14 -19.63 -3.58
N SER A 305 15.19 -19.28 -4.32
CA SER A 305 16.19 -18.29 -3.90
C SER A 305 15.74 -16.84 -4.11
N THR A 306 14.69 -16.61 -4.91
CA THR A 306 14.18 -15.27 -5.23
C THR A 306 12.80 -15.05 -4.62
N ALA A 307 11.75 -15.63 -5.22
CA ALA A 307 10.37 -15.56 -4.70
C ALA A 307 10.24 -16.22 -3.32
N GLY A 308 10.98 -17.31 -3.06
CA GLY A 308 10.87 -18.06 -1.81
C GLY A 308 11.28 -17.27 -0.57
N ILE A 309 12.17 -16.28 -0.71
CA ILE A 309 12.65 -15.45 0.40
C ILE A 309 11.93 -14.11 0.55
N ALA A 310 11.08 -13.75 -0.43
CA ALA A 310 10.31 -12.50 -0.41
C ALA A 310 9.49 -12.28 0.88
N PRO A 311 8.85 -13.31 1.49
CA PRO A 311 8.11 -13.14 2.74
C PRO A 311 8.98 -12.62 3.90
N TYR A 312 10.23 -13.09 3.99
CA TYR A 312 11.15 -12.64 5.04
C TYR A 312 11.61 -11.21 4.79
N GLY A 313 11.86 -10.88 3.52
CA GLY A 313 12.23 -9.53 3.11
C GLY A 313 11.16 -8.51 3.51
N ILE A 314 9.89 -8.76 3.15
CA ILE A 314 8.82 -7.84 3.54
C ILE A 314 8.55 -7.81 5.04
N ALA A 315 8.72 -8.93 5.76
CA ALA A 315 8.58 -8.94 7.21
C ALA A 315 9.64 -8.06 7.88
N ALA A 316 10.91 -8.16 7.46
CA ALA A 316 11.98 -7.31 7.96
C ALA A 316 11.73 -5.83 7.61
N LEU A 317 11.38 -5.53 6.35
CA LEU A 317 11.08 -4.16 5.93
C LEU A 317 9.89 -3.57 6.70
N ALA A 318 8.80 -4.33 6.86
CA ALA A 318 7.62 -3.91 7.61
C ALA A 318 7.93 -3.60 9.07
N LEU A 319 8.70 -4.47 9.75
CA LEU A 319 9.09 -4.29 11.15
C LEU A 319 10.04 -3.09 11.35
N ILE A 320 11.01 -2.92 10.45
CA ILE A 320 12.01 -1.86 10.55
C ILE A 320 11.37 -0.49 10.28
N PHE A 321 10.63 -0.37 9.17
CA PHE A 321 10.18 0.93 8.67
C PHE A 321 8.78 1.33 9.14
N ARG A 322 7.90 0.37 9.45
CA ARG A 322 6.51 0.60 9.93
C ARG A 322 5.74 1.64 9.11
N SER A 323 5.99 1.69 7.80
CA SER A 323 5.46 2.73 6.89
C SER A 323 4.15 2.35 6.20
N VAL A 324 3.70 1.11 6.36
CA VAL A 324 2.48 0.57 5.76
C VAL A 324 1.45 0.24 6.83
N THR A 325 0.18 0.12 6.45
CA THR A 325 -0.87 -0.36 7.35
C THR A 325 -0.71 -1.86 7.62
N LEU A 326 -1.19 -2.31 8.78
CA LEU A 326 -1.15 -3.74 9.14
C LEU A 326 -1.96 -4.59 8.15
N GLY A 327 -3.13 -4.13 7.72
CA GLY A 327 -3.97 -4.86 6.76
C GLY A 327 -3.25 -5.13 5.43
N GLN A 328 -2.56 -4.13 4.88
CA GLN A 328 -1.76 -4.27 3.66
C GLN A 328 -0.60 -5.25 3.87
N PHE A 329 0.15 -5.11 4.96
CA PHE A 329 1.26 -6.01 5.27
C PHE A 329 0.80 -7.45 5.44
N THR A 330 -0.25 -7.69 6.23
CA THR A 330 -0.82 -9.03 6.45
C THR A 330 -1.16 -9.70 5.14
N ARG A 331 -1.87 -9.02 4.23
CA ARG A 331 -2.18 -9.58 2.91
C ARG A 331 -0.91 -9.94 2.14
N ASP A 332 0.01 -8.99 2.00
CA ASP A 332 1.22 -9.20 1.21
C ASP A 332 2.07 -10.35 1.78
N ALA A 333 2.20 -10.42 3.10
CA ALA A 333 2.91 -11.47 3.82
C ALA A 333 2.26 -12.84 3.62
N MET A 334 0.93 -12.93 3.75
CA MET A 334 0.19 -14.17 3.47
C MET A 334 0.36 -14.61 2.01
N ALA A 335 0.20 -13.70 1.05
CA ALA A 335 0.29 -13.99 -0.37
C ALA A 335 1.68 -14.52 -0.77
N LEU A 336 2.74 -13.81 -0.34
CA LEU A 336 4.11 -14.21 -0.63
C LEU A 336 4.49 -15.48 0.15
N LYS A 337 4.07 -15.64 1.41
CA LYS A 337 4.36 -16.87 2.18
C LYS A 337 3.66 -18.08 1.57
N ALA A 338 2.40 -17.95 1.17
CA ALA A 338 1.66 -18.99 0.45
C ALA A 338 2.36 -19.35 -0.86
N THR A 339 2.85 -18.36 -1.61
CA THR A 339 3.64 -18.58 -2.83
C THR A 339 4.93 -19.36 -2.53
N SER A 340 5.70 -18.95 -1.51
CA SER A 340 6.94 -19.63 -1.09
C SER A 340 6.69 -21.07 -0.67
N VAL A 341 5.68 -21.30 0.18
CA VAL A 341 5.29 -22.65 0.63
C VAL A 341 4.82 -23.51 -0.54
N ALA A 342 4.04 -22.96 -1.48
CA ALA A 342 3.62 -23.68 -2.68
C ALA A 342 4.81 -24.07 -3.56
N LEU A 343 5.78 -23.17 -3.78
CA LEU A 343 7.00 -23.47 -4.51
C LEU A 343 7.83 -24.57 -3.84
N LEU A 344 7.96 -24.54 -2.52
CA LEU A 344 8.62 -25.57 -1.73
C LEU A 344 7.88 -26.91 -1.84
N GLY A 345 6.57 -26.90 -1.62
CA GLY A 345 5.72 -28.09 -1.66
C GLY A 345 5.71 -28.78 -3.03
N LEU A 346 5.59 -28.00 -4.12
CA LEU A 346 5.65 -28.54 -5.49
C LEU A 346 7.04 -29.08 -5.84
N SER A 347 8.10 -28.44 -5.36
CA SER A 347 9.48 -28.88 -5.60
C SER A 347 9.80 -30.16 -4.85
N TYR A 348 9.45 -30.19 -3.56
CA TYR A 348 9.63 -31.35 -2.69
C TYR A 348 8.74 -32.53 -3.11
N GLY A 349 7.44 -32.31 -3.28
CA GLY A 349 6.49 -33.37 -3.63
C GLY A 349 6.82 -34.05 -4.96
N HIS A 350 7.30 -33.28 -5.95
CA HIS A 350 7.75 -33.83 -7.23
C HIS A 350 8.95 -34.79 -7.10
N GLU A 351 9.91 -34.47 -6.23
CA GLU A 351 11.09 -35.30 -5.98
C GLU A 351 10.76 -36.48 -5.05
N PHE A 352 9.87 -36.28 -4.08
CA PHE A 352 9.35 -37.32 -3.21
C PHE A 352 8.67 -38.42 -4.01
N LEU A 353 7.74 -38.06 -4.92
CA LEU A 353 7.00 -39.00 -5.77
C LEU A 353 7.89 -39.79 -6.75
N ARG A 354 9.10 -39.30 -7.05
CA ARG A 354 10.07 -39.98 -7.93
C ARG A 354 11.11 -40.79 -7.18
N SER A 355 11.24 -40.56 -5.88
CA SER A 355 12.18 -41.29 -5.03
C SER A 355 11.59 -42.65 -4.61
N SER A 356 12.46 -43.63 -4.37
CA SER A 356 12.03 -44.88 -3.73
C SER A 356 11.58 -44.58 -2.31
N LEU A 357 10.47 -45.20 -1.89
CA LEU A 357 9.96 -45.07 -0.53
C LEU A 357 11.00 -45.66 0.44
N SER A 358 11.69 -44.78 1.15
CA SER A 358 12.73 -45.12 2.12
C SER A 358 12.35 -44.57 3.49
N LEU A 359 12.91 -45.17 4.55
CA LEU A 359 12.70 -44.67 5.91
C LEU A 359 13.12 -43.19 6.05
N GLY A 360 14.20 -42.78 5.37
CA GLY A 360 14.65 -41.39 5.34
C GLY A 360 13.67 -40.44 4.65
N ALA A 361 13.06 -40.86 3.52
CA ALA A 361 12.03 -40.07 2.86
C ALA A 361 10.77 -39.92 3.74
N LEU A 362 10.33 -40.99 4.40
CA LEU A 362 9.19 -40.96 5.33
C LEU A 362 9.48 -40.06 6.55
N PHE A 363 10.66 -40.19 7.15
CA PHE A 363 11.08 -39.34 8.27
C PHE A 363 11.12 -37.85 7.88
N SER A 364 11.65 -37.54 6.70
CA SER A 364 11.61 -36.19 6.11
C SER A 364 10.17 -35.66 6.03
N LEU A 365 9.24 -36.45 5.50
CA LEU A 365 7.84 -36.04 5.37
C LEU A 365 7.17 -35.80 6.73
N VAL A 366 7.41 -36.67 7.71
CA VAL A 366 6.88 -36.50 9.07
C VAL A 366 7.42 -35.22 9.71
N LEU A 367 8.71 -34.94 9.58
CA LEU A 367 9.31 -33.74 10.16
C LEU A 367 8.77 -32.46 9.50
N VAL A 368 8.54 -32.48 8.18
CA VAL A 368 7.85 -31.41 7.45
C VAL A 368 6.43 -31.20 8.00
N ALA A 369 5.65 -32.28 8.15
CA ALA A 369 4.28 -32.20 8.62
C ALA A 369 4.20 -31.68 10.07
N VAL A 370 5.09 -32.12 10.95
CA VAL A 370 5.18 -31.64 12.35
C VAL A 370 5.56 -30.16 12.39
N GLY A 371 6.57 -29.74 11.62
CA GLY A 371 6.99 -28.34 11.57
C GLY A 371 5.91 -27.39 11.07
N LEU A 372 5.26 -27.75 9.95
CA LEU A 372 4.13 -26.98 9.42
C LEU A 372 2.92 -27.00 10.34
N GLY A 373 2.63 -28.13 10.98
CA GLY A 373 1.56 -28.26 11.97
C GLY A 373 1.77 -27.35 13.17
N LEU A 374 2.99 -27.31 13.72
CA LEU A 374 3.33 -26.39 14.81
C LEU A 374 3.17 -24.92 14.41
N ALA A 375 3.63 -24.54 13.22
CA ALA A 375 3.49 -23.17 12.71
C ALA A 375 2.01 -22.80 12.49
N TYR A 376 1.18 -23.74 12.03
CA TYR A 376 -0.25 -23.53 11.85
C TYR A 376 -0.99 -23.38 13.19
N LEU A 377 -0.72 -24.25 14.17
CA LEU A 377 -1.29 -24.12 15.52
C LEU A 377 -0.93 -22.78 16.18
N ALA A 378 0.30 -22.31 15.95
CA ALA A 378 0.74 -21.01 16.41
C ALA A 378 0.01 -19.85 15.70
N TYR A 379 -0.25 -19.96 14.40
CA TYR A 379 -1.06 -18.98 13.67
C TYR A 379 -2.50 -18.93 14.20
N GLU A 380 -3.14 -20.08 14.43
CA GLU A 380 -4.50 -20.15 14.96
C GLU A 380 -4.58 -19.55 16.38
N ALA A 381 -3.59 -19.80 17.23
CA ALA A 381 -3.54 -19.26 18.59
C ALA A 381 -3.36 -17.74 18.65
N LEU A 382 -2.64 -17.14 17.68
CA LEU A 382 -2.44 -15.68 17.61
C LEU A 382 -3.53 -14.96 16.80
N GLY A 383 -4.09 -15.63 15.81
CA GLY A 383 -4.80 -14.97 14.72
C GLY A 383 -3.86 -14.15 13.79
N PRO A 384 -4.39 -13.60 12.70
CA PRO A 384 -3.59 -12.93 11.67
C PRO A 384 -2.91 -11.66 12.17
N ASP A 385 -3.62 -10.82 12.94
CA ASP A 385 -3.08 -9.50 13.32
C ASP A 385 -1.88 -9.61 14.26
N LEU A 386 -1.88 -10.55 15.22
CA LEU A 386 -0.72 -10.79 16.07
C LEU A 386 0.38 -11.59 15.35
N THR A 387 0.02 -12.53 14.47
CA THR A 387 1.01 -13.25 13.64
C THR A 387 1.85 -12.31 12.80
N TYR A 388 1.22 -11.26 12.26
CA TYR A 388 1.87 -10.27 11.42
C TYR A 388 2.25 -9.00 12.20
N TYR A 389 2.70 -9.20 13.44
CA TYR A 389 3.36 -8.19 14.27
C TYR A 389 2.50 -6.97 14.61
N GLY A 390 1.18 -7.10 14.69
CA GLY A 390 0.28 -6.00 15.04
C GLY A 390 0.61 -5.33 16.37
N LYS A 391 1.23 -6.06 17.31
CA LYS A 391 1.79 -5.52 18.55
C LYS A 391 2.95 -4.55 18.28
N GLN A 392 3.92 -4.95 17.45
CA GLN A 392 5.08 -4.12 17.08
C GLN A 392 4.66 -2.90 16.26
N PHE A 393 3.59 -3.02 15.47
CA PHE A 393 2.96 -1.88 14.79
C PHE A 393 2.22 -0.92 15.75
N GLY A 394 2.02 -1.30 17.02
CA GLY A 394 1.30 -0.50 18.00
C GLY A 394 -0.21 -0.43 17.76
N VAL A 395 -0.77 -1.33 16.94
CA VAL A 395 -2.19 -1.32 16.54
C VAL A 395 -3.00 -2.46 17.17
N VAL A 396 -2.33 -3.40 17.86
CA VAL A 396 -2.96 -4.45 18.66
C VAL A 396 -2.41 -4.36 20.09
N ASP A 397 -3.31 -4.40 21.08
CA ASP A 397 -2.94 -4.35 22.49
C ASP A 397 -2.01 -5.53 22.88
N ALA A 398 -0.95 -5.22 23.63
CA ALA A 398 -0.02 -6.18 24.19
C ALA A 398 -0.69 -7.16 25.18
N ALA A 399 -1.83 -6.79 25.77
CA ALA A 399 -2.64 -7.66 26.62
C ALA A 399 -3.25 -8.85 25.87
N ASN A 400 -3.34 -8.79 24.53
CA ASN A 400 -3.87 -9.87 23.69
C ASN A 400 -2.85 -10.99 23.41
N ALA A 401 -1.77 -11.12 24.18
CA ALA A 401 -0.78 -12.17 23.98
C ALA A 401 -1.42 -13.57 24.15
N ALA A 402 -1.13 -14.49 23.22
CA ALA A 402 -1.61 -15.86 23.32
C ALA A 402 -1.06 -16.52 24.58
N THR A 403 -1.96 -16.96 25.46
CA THR A 403 -1.65 -17.66 26.71
C THR A 403 -1.81 -19.18 26.59
N GLU A 404 -2.36 -19.64 25.47
CA GLU A 404 -2.62 -21.05 25.18
C GLU A 404 -1.50 -21.67 24.33
N TRP A 405 -1.39 -23.00 24.39
CA TRP A 405 -0.46 -23.77 23.55
C TRP A 405 -0.69 -23.48 22.05
N PRO A 406 0.36 -23.29 21.22
CA PRO A 406 1.78 -23.52 21.49
C PRO A 406 2.54 -22.39 22.20
N TYR A 407 1.84 -21.34 22.62
CA TYR A 407 2.34 -20.28 23.48
C TYR A 407 2.01 -20.57 24.97
N GLY A 408 2.09 -19.54 25.82
CA GLY A 408 1.81 -19.65 27.25
C GLY A 408 3.01 -20.08 28.10
N ALA A 409 2.76 -20.28 29.40
CA ALA A 409 3.81 -20.53 30.40
C ALA A 409 4.62 -21.82 30.17
N THR A 410 4.01 -22.81 29.54
CA THR A 410 4.64 -24.09 29.17
C THR A 410 4.89 -24.19 27.66
N GLY A 411 4.67 -23.09 26.93
CA GLY A 411 4.78 -23.03 25.48
C GLY A 411 6.20 -22.82 24.99
N ILE A 412 6.30 -22.65 23.68
CA ILE A 412 7.54 -22.32 22.98
C ILE A 412 7.52 -20.80 22.73
N PRO A 413 8.60 -20.05 22.98
CA PRO A 413 8.61 -18.60 22.78
C PRO A 413 8.30 -18.17 21.34
N HIS A 414 8.86 -18.91 20.36
CA HIS A 414 8.67 -18.64 18.92
C HIS A 414 8.30 -19.93 18.17
N PRO A 415 7.08 -20.47 18.37
CA PRO A 415 6.67 -21.75 17.81
C PRO A 415 6.56 -21.70 16.28
N MET A 416 6.23 -20.54 15.70
CA MET A 416 6.19 -20.35 14.24
C MET A 416 7.57 -20.48 13.58
N VAL A 417 8.59 -19.85 14.17
CA VAL A 417 9.97 -19.91 13.66
C VAL A 417 10.51 -21.33 13.85
N LEU A 418 10.31 -21.93 15.03
CA LEU A 418 10.71 -23.31 15.27
C LEU A 418 10.03 -24.27 14.29
N GLY A 419 8.73 -24.12 14.06
CA GLY A 419 7.97 -24.91 13.08
C GLY A 419 8.53 -24.78 11.67
N SER A 420 8.88 -23.56 11.25
CA SER A 420 9.52 -23.29 9.96
C SER A 420 10.90 -23.96 9.85
N VAL A 421 11.74 -23.84 10.88
CA VAL A 421 13.07 -24.48 10.96
C VAL A 421 12.96 -26.00 10.89
N LEU A 422 12.03 -26.60 11.64
CA LEU A 422 11.77 -28.04 11.61
C LEU A 422 11.33 -28.50 10.22
N ALA A 423 10.39 -27.76 9.59
CA ALA A 423 9.93 -28.09 8.26
C ALA A 423 11.06 -28.02 7.22
N LEU A 424 11.84 -26.94 7.22
CA LEU A 424 12.99 -26.76 6.33
C LEU A 424 14.07 -27.84 6.58
N THR A 425 14.27 -28.25 7.82
CA THR A 425 15.19 -29.35 8.18
C THR A 425 14.68 -30.68 7.64
N GLY A 426 13.37 -30.95 7.77
CA GLY A 426 12.73 -32.12 7.15
C GLY A 426 13.00 -32.18 5.65
N LEU A 427 12.74 -31.09 4.93
CA LEU A 427 13.06 -30.96 3.50
C LEU A 427 14.54 -31.25 3.20
N ARG A 428 15.47 -30.75 4.04
CA ARG A 428 16.91 -30.96 3.88
C ARG A 428 17.33 -32.42 4.11
N LEU A 429 16.62 -33.17 4.95
CA LEU A 429 16.93 -34.57 5.26
C LEU A 429 16.44 -35.56 4.18
N HIS A 430 15.61 -35.12 3.24
CA HIS A 430 15.17 -35.97 2.15
C HIS A 430 16.35 -36.46 1.29
N PRO A 431 16.48 -37.78 0.98
CA PRO A 431 17.67 -38.33 0.32
C PRO A 431 18.01 -37.72 -1.05
N THR A 432 16.99 -37.45 -1.88
CA THR A 432 17.19 -36.91 -3.24
C THR A 432 17.03 -35.38 -3.34
N PHE A 433 15.98 -34.83 -2.72
CA PHE A 433 15.73 -33.39 -2.68
C PHE A 433 16.73 -32.62 -1.82
N GLY A 434 17.09 -33.15 -0.64
CA GLY A 434 17.94 -32.49 0.35
C GLY A 434 19.27 -31.97 -0.21
N PRO A 435 20.07 -32.79 -0.92
CA PRO A 435 21.31 -32.32 -1.54
C PRO A 435 21.13 -31.12 -2.46
N LYS A 436 20.08 -31.12 -3.30
CA LYS A 436 19.75 -30.03 -4.24
C LYS A 436 19.23 -28.78 -3.52
N PHE A 437 18.55 -28.96 -2.39
CA PHE A 437 17.96 -27.89 -1.58
C PHE A 437 18.97 -27.21 -0.64
N SER A 438 20.16 -27.78 -0.41
CA SER A 438 21.14 -27.32 0.60
C SER A 438 21.38 -25.80 0.64
N ARG A 439 21.58 -25.15 -0.51
CA ARG A 439 21.80 -23.69 -0.59
C ARG A 439 20.55 -22.92 -0.16
N ASN A 440 19.38 -23.33 -0.65
CA ASN A 440 18.11 -22.69 -0.30
C ASN A 440 17.76 -22.94 1.18
N PHE A 441 18.06 -24.10 1.73
CA PHE A 441 17.93 -24.38 3.16
C PHE A 441 18.69 -23.36 4.00
N LEU A 442 20.00 -23.20 3.76
CA LEU A 442 20.82 -22.23 4.51
C LEU A 442 20.31 -20.80 4.36
N LEU A 443 19.91 -20.42 3.14
CA LEU A 443 19.37 -19.10 2.86
C LEU A 443 18.06 -18.85 3.64
N HIS A 444 17.11 -19.78 3.59
CA HIS A 444 15.82 -19.63 4.29
C HIS A 444 16.01 -19.61 5.81
N ILE A 445 16.87 -20.46 6.37
CA ILE A 445 17.20 -20.44 7.80
C ILE A 445 17.84 -19.11 8.20
N ALA A 446 18.77 -18.59 7.40
CA ALA A 446 19.38 -17.29 7.68
C ALA A 446 18.34 -16.15 7.65
N CYS A 447 17.41 -16.18 6.69
CA CYS A 447 16.32 -15.21 6.62
C CYS A 447 15.36 -15.30 7.81
N ASP A 448 14.97 -16.51 8.22
CA ASP A 448 14.13 -16.74 9.41
C ASP A 448 14.80 -16.18 10.67
N LEU A 449 16.09 -16.46 10.86
CA LEU A 449 16.85 -15.95 12.00
C LEU A 449 17.03 -14.43 11.96
N ALA A 450 17.16 -13.83 10.77
CA ALA A 450 17.24 -12.38 10.63
C ALA A 450 15.92 -11.70 11.00
N VAL A 451 14.78 -12.24 10.56
CA VAL A 451 13.46 -11.72 10.95
C VAL A 451 13.24 -11.88 12.46
N LEU A 452 13.59 -13.04 13.02
CA LEU A 452 13.52 -13.27 14.47
C LEU A 452 14.39 -12.27 15.23
N ALA A 453 15.60 -11.98 14.75
CA ALA A 453 16.46 -10.98 15.38
C ALA A 453 15.84 -9.58 15.34
N VAL A 454 15.28 -9.17 14.19
CA VAL A 454 14.56 -7.90 14.07
C VAL A 454 13.39 -7.82 15.07
N GLU A 455 12.63 -8.91 15.23
CA GLU A 455 11.52 -8.98 16.18
C GLU A 455 11.99 -8.93 17.64
N VAL A 456 12.93 -9.81 18.03
CA VAL A 456 13.36 -9.98 19.43
C VAL A 456 14.12 -8.76 19.94
N PHE A 457 14.92 -8.12 19.09
CA PHE A 457 15.64 -6.90 19.44
C PHE A 457 14.82 -5.63 19.18
N ASP A 458 13.56 -5.77 18.76
CA ASP A 458 12.65 -4.67 18.40
C ASP A 458 13.33 -3.64 17.49
N VAL A 459 13.99 -4.11 16.42
CA VAL A 459 14.74 -3.26 15.50
C VAL A 459 13.76 -2.48 14.63
N HIS A 460 13.64 -1.18 14.89
CA HIS A 460 12.84 -0.25 14.11
C HIS A 460 13.51 1.12 14.01
N LEU A 461 13.08 1.92 13.04
CA LEU A 461 13.55 3.29 12.91
C LEU A 461 13.16 4.12 14.14
N PRO A 462 14.11 4.83 14.77
CA PRO A 462 13.79 5.74 15.86
C PRO A 462 12.81 6.84 15.42
N ALA A 463 12.03 7.35 16.38
CA ALA A 463 11.10 8.44 16.13
C ALA A 463 11.81 9.65 15.50
N GLY A 464 11.22 10.20 14.44
CA GLY A 464 11.76 11.35 13.70
C GLY A 464 12.83 11.00 12.65
N MET A 465 13.14 9.72 12.42
CA MET A 465 13.97 9.26 11.29
C MET A 465 13.13 8.46 10.28
N ASP A 466 12.02 9.06 9.85
CA ASP A 466 11.19 8.52 8.78
C ASP A 466 11.58 9.09 7.41
N TYR A 467 10.92 8.60 6.36
CA TYR A 467 11.19 9.05 4.99
C TYR A 467 11.00 10.56 4.82
N ARG A 468 9.95 11.17 5.41
CA ARG A 468 9.60 12.57 5.18
C ARG A 468 10.54 13.52 5.91
N SER A 469 10.84 13.22 7.17
CA SER A 469 11.81 13.96 7.98
C SER A 469 13.20 13.92 7.32
N THR A 470 13.65 12.74 6.91
CA THR A 470 14.95 12.58 6.23
C THR A 470 14.97 13.26 4.85
N LEU A 471 13.86 13.21 4.10
CA LEU A 471 13.71 13.96 2.84
C LEU A 471 13.80 15.47 3.07
N ALA A 472 13.12 15.98 4.10
CA ALA A 472 13.12 17.40 4.42
C ALA A 472 14.53 17.90 4.80
N GLU A 473 15.33 17.08 5.49
CA GLU A 473 16.75 17.35 5.71
C GLU A 473 17.54 17.31 4.39
N PHE A 474 17.39 16.25 3.60
CA PHE A 474 18.07 16.10 2.31
C PHE A 474 17.86 17.31 1.39
N LEU A 475 16.62 17.83 1.32
CA LEU A 475 16.27 18.98 0.50
C LEU A 475 16.99 20.25 0.93
N GLN A 476 17.34 20.42 2.21
CA GLN A 476 18.12 21.60 2.68
C GLN A 476 19.51 21.70 2.01
N PHE A 477 20.04 20.57 1.54
CA PHE A 477 21.34 20.46 0.87
C PHE A 477 21.25 20.38 -0.66
N HIS A 478 20.03 20.41 -1.21
CA HIS A 478 19.73 20.29 -2.64
C HIS A 478 18.67 21.31 -3.04
N GLN A 479 19.05 22.58 -3.12
CA GLN A 479 18.17 23.70 -3.44
C GLN A 479 18.24 24.08 -4.92
N GLN A 480 19.43 23.97 -5.52
CA GLN A 480 19.66 24.32 -6.91
C GLN A 480 19.19 23.20 -7.86
N PRO A 481 18.28 23.48 -8.81
CA PRO A 481 17.81 22.47 -9.77
C PRO A 481 18.95 21.79 -10.53
N GLY A 482 19.99 22.53 -10.89
CA GLY A 482 21.17 21.98 -11.56
C GLY A 482 21.89 20.92 -10.71
N ASN A 483 22.02 21.14 -9.40
CA ASN A 483 22.65 20.17 -8.51
C ASN A 483 21.79 18.90 -8.37
N ILE A 484 20.46 19.08 -8.25
CA ILE A 484 19.50 17.98 -8.19
C ILE A 484 19.58 17.09 -9.43
N TYR A 485 19.58 17.68 -10.64
CA TYR A 485 19.67 16.89 -11.88
C TYR A 485 21.02 16.22 -12.06
N ALA A 486 22.12 16.88 -11.66
CA ALA A 486 23.44 16.27 -11.67
C ALA A 486 23.52 15.06 -10.72
N HIS A 487 22.95 15.18 -9.52
CA HIS A 487 22.83 14.09 -8.55
C HIS A 487 22.00 12.93 -9.10
N LEU A 488 20.82 13.19 -9.65
CA LEU A 488 19.99 12.16 -10.25
C LEU A 488 20.72 11.39 -11.36
N LEU A 489 21.42 12.09 -12.26
CA LEU A 489 22.20 11.46 -13.32
C LEU A 489 23.33 10.58 -12.77
N THR A 490 24.07 11.09 -11.79
CA THR A 490 25.22 10.40 -11.20
C THR A 490 24.80 9.22 -10.33
N THR A 491 23.68 9.31 -9.61
CA THR A 491 23.07 8.19 -8.89
C THR A 491 22.62 7.10 -9.85
N VAL A 492 22.01 7.43 -11.00
CA VAL A 492 21.71 6.46 -12.06
C VAL A 492 22.99 5.74 -12.53
N MET A 493 24.09 6.47 -12.75
CA MET A 493 25.38 5.85 -13.09
C MET A 493 25.90 4.93 -11.97
N GLY A 494 25.79 5.34 -10.71
CA GLY A 494 26.20 4.56 -9.54
C GLY A 494 25.41 3.27 -9.41
N VAL A 495 24.07 3.36 -9.56
CA VAL A 495 23.15 2.22 -9.59
C VAL A 495 23.51 1.25 -10.71
N MET A 496 23.77 1.75 -11.94
CA MET A 496 24.22 0.91 -13.05
C MET A 496 25.55 0.21 -12.73
N GLY A 497 26.51 0.91 -12.11
CA GLY A 497 27.76 0.34 -11.64
C GLY A 497 27.56 -0.80 -10.63
N VAL A 498 26.74 -0.57 -9.60
CA VAL A 498 26.43 -1.59 -8.57
C VAL A 498 25.73 -2.80 -9.18
N LEU A 499 24.68 -2.59 -9.97
CA LEU A 499 23.95 -3.67 -10.64
C LEU A 499 24.86 -4.46 -11.59
N GLY A 500 25.78 -3.78 -12.29
CA GLY A 500 26.77 -4.41 -13.15
C GLY A 500 27.78 -5.26 -12.39
N LEU A 501 28.25 -4.80 -11.22
CA LEU A 501 29.12 -5.58 -10.34
C LEU A 501 28.41 -6.82 -9.80
N VAL A 502 27.17 -6.65 -9.30
CA VAL A 502 26.33 -7.78 -8.85
C VAL A 502 26.13 -8.78 -9.98
N ASN A 503 25.82 -8.31 -11.19
CA ASN A 503 25.67 -9.16 -12.36
C ASN A 503 26.97 -9.91 -12.69
N ASN A 504 28.13 -9.27 -12.61
CA ASN A 504 29.42 -9.92 -12.90
C ASN A 504 29.84 -10.94 -11.85
N VAL A 505 29.48 -10.74 -10.57
CA VAL A 505 29.72 -11.70 -9.49
C VAL A 505 28.78 -12.90 -9.61
N LEU A 506 27.50 -12.66 -9.90
CA LEU A 506 26.50 -13.71 -10.03
C LEU A 506 26.64 -14.50 -11.34
N TYR A 507 27.12 -13.84 -12.40
CA TYR A 507 27.28 -14.42 -13.74
C TYR A 507 28.68 -14.09 -14.30
N PRO A 508 29.76 -14.68 -13.74
CA PRO A 508 31.11 -14.42 -14.23
C PRO A 508 31.21 -14.82 -15.70
N SER A 509 31.64 -13.87 -16.54
CA SER A 509 31.75 -13.99 -18.00
C SER A 509 32.87 -14.93 -18.46
N SER A 510 33.20 -15.99 -17.70
CA SER A 510 34.24 -16.94 -18.11
C SER A 510 33.82 -17.57 -19.44
N ALA A 511 34.48 -17.13 -20.52
CA ALA A 511 34.21 -17.46 -21.91
C ALA A 511 34.33 -18.97 -22.25
N ALA A 512 34.70 -19.80 -21.26
CA ALA A 512 34.95 -21.23 -21.41
C ALA A 512 33.69 -22.11 -21.34
N ASP A 513 32.56 -21.61 -20.83
CA ASP A 513 31.35 -22.44 -20.69
C ASP A 513 30.10 -21.75 -21.26
N LYS A 514 30.11 -21.55 -22.59
CA LYS A 514 28.91 -21.18 -23.37
C LYS A 514 27.77 -22.21 -23.25
N THR A 515 28.06 -23.38 -22.69
CA THR A 515 27.12 -24.48 -22.41
C THR A 515 26.55 -24.46 -21.00
N SER A 516 27.03 -23.59 -20.11
CA SER A 516 26.49 -23.43 -18.77
C SER A 516 25.08 -22.85 -18.84
N LYS A 517 24.09 -23.75 -18.75
CA LYS A 517 22.66 -23.47 -18.59
C LYS A 517 22.33 -22.64 -17.32
N ASN A 518 23.33 -22.12 -16.61
CA ASN A 518 23.18 -21.27 -15.43
C ASN A 518 22.98 -19.78 -15.78
N ALA A 519 23.07 -19.40 -17.07
CA ALA A 519 23.03 -18.01 -17.56
C ALA A 519 21.65 -17.30 -17.64
N TYR A 520 20.58 -17.84 -17.04
CA TYR A 520 19.20 -17.43 -17.35
C TYR A 520 18.36 -17.00 -16.14
N THR A 521 18.86 -16.11 -15.31
CA THR A 521 18.01 -15.37 -14.37
C THR A 521 17.91 -13.94 -14.89
N ASN A 522 16.71 -13.52 -15.32
CA ASN A 522 16.48 -12.20 -15.90
C ASN A 522 16.64 -11.14 -14.81
N ALA A 523 17.87 -10.61 -14.66
CA ALA A 523 18.22 -9.64 -13.62
C ALA A 523 17.31 -8.39 -13.62
N PRO A 524 16.87 -7.84 -14.77
CA PRO A 524 15.85 -6.80 -14.81
C PRO A 524 14.55 -7.13 -14.09
N LEU A 525 13.99 -8.33 -14.30
CA LEU A 525 12.74 -8.74 -13.66
C LEU A 525 12.92 -9.00 -12.15
N ILE A 526 14.08 -9.52 -11.74
CA ILE A 526 14.42 -9.64 -10.31
C ILE A 526 14.51 -8.25 -9.67
N THR A 527 15.20 -7.32 -10.34
CA THR A 527 15.35 -5.93 -9.88
C THR A 527 14.00 -5.24 -9.79
N LEU A 528 13.14 -5.39 -10.80
CA LEU A 528 11.76 -4.88 -10.80
C LEU A 528 11.00 -5.39 -9.58
N ALA A 529 10.97 -6.71 -9.37
CA ALA A 529 10.22 -7.33 -8.28
C ALA A 529 10.72 -6.87 -6.89
N TRP A 530 12.04 -6.92 -6.65
CA TRP A 530 12.61 -6.50 -5.37
C TRP A 530 12.55 -4.99 -5.13
N THR A 531 12.75 -4.18 -6.16
CA THR A 531 12.61 -2.72 -6.02
C THR A 531 11.20 -2.37 -5.60
N TRP A 532 10.19 -3.04 -6.19
CA TRP A 532 8.80 -2.84 -5.78
C TRP A 532 8.59 -3.23 -4.32
N LEU A 533 9.07 -4.40 -3.88
CA LEU A 533 8.98 -4.77 -2.45
C LEU A 533 9.67 -3.76 -1.53
N VAL A 534 10.84 -3.24 -1.90
CA VAL A 534 11.56 -2.25 -1.09
C VAL A 534 10.78 -0.94 -1.03
N VAL A 535 10.51 -0.28 -2.16
CA VAL A 535 9.90 1.05 -2.12
C VAL A 535 8.51 1.03 -1.49
N ARG A 536 7.76 -0.07 -1.64
CA ARG A 536 6.43 -0.21 -1.02
C ARG A 536 6.45 -0.10 0.50
N TYR A 537 7.54 -0.55 1.13
CA TYR A 537 7.69 -0.61 2.58
C TYR A 537 8.65 0.46 3.12
N THR A 538 9.34 1.21 2.27
CA THR A 538 10.28 2.24 2.70
C THR A 538 9.95 3.64 2.19
N VAL A 539 9.14 3.79 1.14
CA VAL A 539 8.83 5.06 0.49
C VAL A 539 7.31 5.30 0.51
N PRO A 540 6.77 6.06 1.49
CA PRO A 540 5.33 6.37 1.57
C PRO A 540 4.85 7.30 0.44
N ASP A 541 5.78 7.90 -0.29
CA ASP A 541 5.52 8.72 -1.47
C ASP A 541 5.35 7.86 -2.73
N SER A 542 4.12 7.76 -3.23
CA SER A 542 3.83 6.91 -4.38
C SER A 542 4.50 7.34 -5.68
N ASP A 543 4.73 8.64 -5.91
CA ASP A 543 5.31 9.08 -7.19
C ASP A 543 6.80 8.76 -7.21
N ALA A 544 7.50 9.09 -6.12
CA ALA A 544 8.91 8.75 -5.95
C ALA A 544 9.13 7.24 -5.97
N ALA A 545 8.25 6.46 -5.33
CA ALA A 545 8.29 5.00 -5.35
C ALA A 545 8.15 4.44 -6.78
N ASN A 546 7.12 4.88 -7.52
CA ASN A 546 6.88 4.42 -8.90
C ASN A 546 8.01 4.81 -9.85
N LEU A 547 8.53 6.03 -9.75
CA LEU A 547 9.68 6.47 -10.55
C LEU A 547 10.95 5.69 -10.20
N THR A 548 11.15 5.38 -8.92
CA THR A 548 12.29 4.56 -8.46
C THR A 548 12.22 3.17 -9.08
N VAL A 549 11.05 2.52 -9.08
CA VAL A 549 10.84 1.22 -9.73
C VAL A 549 11.17 1.30 -11.23
N LEU A 550 10.70 2.34 -11.91
CA LEU A 550 10.97 2.54 -13.33
C LEU A 550 12.47 2.72 -13.60
N VAL A 551 13.13 3.64 -12.91
CA VAL A 551 14.55 3.96 -13.10
C VAL A 551 15.43 2.76 -12.77
N MET A 552 15.20 2.08 -11.65
CA MET A 552 15.94 0.87 -11.27
C MET A 552 15.79 -0.24 -12.33
N THR A 553 14.59 -0.43 -12.86
CA THR A 553 14.32 -1.42 -13.91
C THR A 553 15.04 -1.05 -15.21
N LEU A 554 15.03 0.22 -15.62
CA LEU A 554 15.75 0.69 -16.80
C LEU A 554 17.27 0.55 -16.64
N CYS A 555 17.81 0.85 -15.46
CA CYS A 555 19.23 0.64 -15.16
C CYS A 555 19.60 -0.84 -15.28
N ALA A 556 18.78 -1.73 -14.69
CA ALA A 556 19.00 -3.17 -14.79
C ALA A 556 18.89 -3.68 -16.23
N LEU A 557 17.93 -3.19 -17.02
CA LEU A 557 17.80 -3.49 -18.45
C LEU A 557 19.04 -3.05 -19.23
N GLY A 558 19.54 -1.83 -18.99
CA GLY A 558 20.74 -1.30 -19.63
C GLY A 558 21.98 -2.14 -19.32
N VAL A 559 22.21 -2.45 -18.04
CA VAL A 559 23.31 -3.32 -17.60
C VAL A 559 23.17 -4.72 -18.21
N TRP A 560 21.97 -5.29 -18.22
CA TRP A 560 21.71 -6.62 -18.78
C TRP A 560 21.94 -6.69 -20.29
N ALA A 561 21.56 -5.64 -21.02
CA ALA A 561 21.74 -5.54 -22.47
C ALA A 561 23.21 -5.36 -22.85
N VAL A 562 23.93 -4.47 -22.16
CA VAL A 562 25.33 -4.12 -22.48
C VAL A 562 26.31 -5.14 -21.93
N LYS A 563 26.02 -5.75 -20.78
CA LYS A 563 26.91 -6.65 -20.02
C LYS A 563 28.31 -6.05 -19.80
N PRO A 564 28.38 -4.84 -19.21
CA PRO A 564 29.65 -4.15 -19.01
C PRO A 564 30.62 -4.99 -18.16
N PRO A 565 31.90 -5.08 -18.56
CA PRO A 565 32.90 -5.80 -17.78
C PRO A 565 33.15 -5.10 -16.43
N ALA A 566 33.70 -5.83 -15.46
CA ALA A 566 33.80 -5.37 -14.07
C ALA A 566 34.51 -4.01 -13.91
N TYR A 567 35.55 -3.74 -14.70
CA TYR A 567 36.26 -2.46 -14.64
C TYR A 567 35.40 -1.26 -15.10
N VAL A 568 34.48 -1.45 -16.06
CA VAL A 568 33.53 -0.40 -16.47
C VAL A 568 32.56 -0.10 -15.34
N ASN A 569 32.10 -1.14 -14.64
CA ASN A 569 31.19 -0.95 -13.51
C ASN A 569 31.84 -0.27 -12.31
N VAL A 570 33.10 -0.60 -12.01
CA VAL A 570 33.90 0.13 -11.01
C VAL A 570 34.11 1.59 -11.44
N LEU A 571 34.40 1.83 -12.72
CA LEU A 571 34.56 3.19 -13.24
C LEU A 571 33.25 3.99 -13.14
N LEU A 572 32.11 3.41 -13.47
CA LEU A 572 30.79 4.04 -13.32
C LEU A 572 30.53 4.44 -11.86
N LEU A 573 30.84 3.56 -10.91
CA LEU A 573 30.69 3.86 -9.49
C LEU A 573 31.64 4.97 -9.03
N ALA A 574 32.91 4.93 -9.46
CA ALA A 574 33.88 5.97 -9.12
C ALA A 574 33.49 7.33 -9.71
N LEU A 575 33.02 7.35 -10.96
CA LEU A 575 32.52 8.56 -11.62
C LEU A 575 31.25 9.09 -10.94
N ALA A 576 30.32 8.21 -10.55
CA ALA A 576 29.11 8.60 -9.82
C ALA A 576 29.46 9.40 -8.56
N VAL A 577 30.32 8.85 -7.70
CA VAL A 577 30.75 9.52 -6.46
C VAL A 577 31.52 10.81 -6.75
N GLY A 578 32.50 10.76 -7.66
CA GLY A 578 33.33 11.94 -7.96
C GLY A 578 32.54 13.09 -8.59
N LEU A 579 31.55 12.79 -9.44
CA LEU A 579 30.71 13.80 -10.08
C LEU A 579 29.65 14.36 -9.13
N GLN A 580 29.18 13.63 -8.13
CA GLN A 580 28.32 14.17 -7.06
C GLN A 580 29.06 15.23 -6.24
N GLU A 581 30.27 14.92 -5.79
CA GLU A 581 31.13 15.88 -5.07
C GLU A 581 31.44 17.12 -5.94
N PHE A 582 31.73 16.90 -7.23
CA PHE A 582 31.91 18.00 -8.16
C PHE A 582 30.65 18.86 -8.32
N ALA A 583 29.45 18.26 -8.36
CA ALA A 583 28.20 18.99 -8.48
C ALA A 583 27.97 19.90 -7.26
N HIS A 584 28.16 19.38 -6.04
CA HIS A 584 28.11 20.20 -4.83
C HIS A 584 29.10 21.37 -4.88
N HIS A 585 30.34 21.14 -5.30
CA HIS A 585 31.33 22.20 -5.47
C HIS A 585 30.92 23.24 -6.52
N HIS A 586 30.41 22.79 -7.68
CA HIS A 586 30.02 23.66 -8.79
C HIS A 586 28.83 24.56 -8.45
N TYR A 587 27.83 24.01 -7.75
CA TYR A 587 26.61 24.74 -7.37
C TYR A 587 26.72 25.46 -6.01
N GLY A 588 27.84 25.31 -5.30
CA GLY A 588 28.08 25.98 -4.01
C GLY A 588 27.22 25.43 -2.87
N GLU A 589 26.80 24.18 -2.93
CA GLU A 589 25.98 23.51 -1.92
C GLU A 589 26.83 22.56 -1.07
N VAL A 590 26.57 22.50 0.23
CA VAL A 590 27.22 21.55 1.13
C VAL A 590 26.61 20.15 0.92
N THR A 591 27.39 19.08 1.07
CA THR A 591 26.87 17.72 0.95
C THR A 591 25.96 17.37 2.12
N TYR A 592 24.88 16.61 1.89
CA TYR A 592 24.05 16.12 3.00
C TYR A 592 24.87 15.26 3.97
N MET A 593 25.86 14.51 3.44
CA MET A 593 26.78 13.70 4.25
C MET A 593 27.59 14.51 5.28
N ALA A 594 27.85 15.80 5.01
CA ALA A 594 28.52 16.67 5.97
C ALA A 594 27.70 16.86 7.27
N SER A 595 26.38 16.77 7.20
CA SER A 595 25.49 16.96 8.38
C SER A 595 25.61 15.84 9.43
N TYR A 596 26.07 14.65 9.03
CA TYR A 596 26.24 13.49 9.90
C TYR A 596 27.63 12.85 9.76
N ALA A 597 28.67 13.64 9.44
CA ALA A 597 30.04 13.15 9.31
C ALA A 597 30.64 12.58 10.61
N ASN A 598 30.04 12.89 11.77
CA ASN A 598 30.47 12.35 13.06
C ASN A 598 30.09 10.86 13.15
N LEU A 599 31.08 9.98 13.29
CA LEU A 599 30.94 8.51 13.38
C LEU A 599 30.18 8.04 14.64
N THR A 600 28.91 8.39 14.74
CA THR A 600 27.97 7.98 15.78
C THR A 600 27.06 6.86 15.24
N PRO A 601 26.43 6.05 16.11
CA PRO A 601 25.44 5.06 15.66
C PRO A 601 24.29 5.69 14.86
N GLN A 602 23.85 6.89 15.25
CA GLN A 602 22.84 7.64 14.52
C GLN A 602 23.33 8.03 13.13
N ALA A 603 24.55 8.55 12.99
CA ALA A 603 25.13 8.87 11.69
C ALA A 603 25.27 7.65 10.77
N ALA A 604 25.63 6.49 11.32
CA ALA A 604 25.67 5.25 10.55
C ALA A 604 24.28 4.84 10.03
N LEU A 605 23.25 5.01 10.86
CA LEU A 605 21.86 4.79 10.45
C LEU A 605 21.41 5.82 9.40
N THR A 606 21.67 7.11 9.61
CA THR A 606 21.36 8.18 8.64
C THR A 606 22.07 7.92 7.31
N PHE A 607 23.32 7.48 7.32
CA PHE A 607 24.03 7.07 6.11
C PHE A 607 23.34 5.90 5.40
N ALA A 608 22.92 4.87 6.15
CA ALA A 608 22.20 3.73 5.58
C ALA A 608 20.85 4.16 4.96
N LEU A 609 20.07 4.97 5.68
CA LEU A 609 18.80 5.52 5.21
C LEU A 609 18.98 6.41 3.99
N HIS A 610 20.00 7.27 4.00
CA HIS A 610 20.35 8.10 2.86
C HIS A 610 20.63 7.25 1.62
N ASN A 611 21.36 6.14 1.74
CA ASN A 611 21.61 5.25 0.59
C ASN A 611 20.37 4.47 0.14
N ILE A 612 19.51 4.04 1.07
CA ILE A 612 18.24 3.36 0.74
C ILE A 612 17.29 4.31 0.01
N TRP A 613 17.28 5.59 0.41
CA TRP A 613 16.36 6.59 -0.11
C TRP A 613 16.97 7.61 -1.08
N LEU A 614 18.24 7.47 -1.46
CA LEU A 614 18.94 8.44 -2.32
C LEU A 614 18.17 8.67 -3.63
N LEU A 615 17.89 7.59 -4.35
CA LEU A 615 17.17 7.67 -5.62
C LEU A 615 15.74 8.24 -5.47
N PRO A 616 14.88 7.78 -4.53
CA PRO A 616 13.55 8.39 -4.36
C PRO A 616 13.63 9.84 -3.89
N PHE A 617 14.63 10.25 -3.10
CA PHE A 617 14.84 11.65 -2.71
C PHE A 617 15.19 12.53 -3.90
N GLU A 618 16.16 12.12 -4.72
CA GLU A 618 16.54 12.87 -5.92
C GLU A 618 15.39 12.95 -6.93
N LEU A 619 14.62 11.88 -7.09
CA LEU A 619 13.43 11.88 -7.94
C LEU A 619 12.37 12.85 -7.41
N ARG A 620 12.09 12.84 -6.11
CA ARG A 620 11.15 13.81 -5.50
C ARG A 620 11.66 15.24 -5.64
N ALA A 621 12.93 15.50 -5.38
CA ALA A 621 13.56 16.80 -5.56
C ALA A 621 13.49 17.29 -7.02
N ALA A 622 13.69 16.38 -7.98
CA ALA A 622 13.56 16.68 -9.41
C ALA A 622 12.11 17.00 -9.79
N VAL A 623 11.12 16.23 -9.30
CA VAL A 623 9.70 16.52 -9.53
C VAL A 623 9.33 17.90 -8.96
N ASN A 624 9.78 18.22 -7.74
CA ASN A 624 9.52 19.50 -7.10
C ASN A 624 10.18 20.66 -7.87
N SER A 625 11.37 20.45 -8.43
CA SER A 625 12.05 21.45 -9.26
C SER A 625 11.30 21.70 -10.57
N LEU A 626 10.82 20.64 -11.23
CA LEU A 626 10.08 20.75 -12.49
C LEU A 626 8.69 21.37 -12.32
N SER A 627 8.02 21.13 -11.19
CA SER A 627 6.70 21.69 -10.91
C SER A 627 6.75 23.22 -10.73
N GLN A 628 7.84 23.76 -10.17
CA GLN A 628 8.06 25.20 -10.04
C GLN A 628 8.14 25.92 -11.39
N PHE A 629 8.68 25.27 -12.43
CA PHE A 629 8.71 25.84 -13.79
C PHE A 629 7.36 25.77 -14.51
N SER A 630 6.49 24.85 -14.08
CA SER A 630 5.21 24.57 -14.75
C SER A 630 4.05 25.42 -14.23
N LEU A 631 4.18 25.94 -13.01
CA LEU A 631 3.22 26.91 -12.48
C LEU A 631 3.49 28.26 -13.15
N PRO A 632 2.50 28.87 -13.83
CA PRO A 632 2.66 30.24 -14.30
C PRO A 632 3.02 31.10 -13.09
N SER A 633 4.07 31.91 -13.22
CA SER A 633 4.43 32.89 -12.21
C SER A 633 3.22 33.79 -12.00
N THR A 634 2.39 33.47 -11.01
CA THR A 634 1.43 34.40 -10.45
C THR A 634 2.30 35.49 -9.86
N SER A 635 2.50 36.55 -10.65
CA SER A 635 3.14 37.78 -10.23
C SER A 635 2.49 38.21 -8.92
N LEU A 636 3.23 38.05 -7.82
CA LEU A 636 2.97 38.76 -6.57
C LEU A 636 3.06 40.27 -6.80
#